data_AF-A0A849PJB8-F1
#
_entry.id   AF-A0A849PJB8-F1
#
_cell.length_a   1.000
_cell.length_b   1.000
_cell.length_c   1.000
_cell.angle_alpha   90.00
_cell.angle_beta   90.00
_cell.angle_gamma   90.00
#
_symmetry.space_group_name_H-M   'P 1'
#
loop_
_entity.id
_entity.type
_entity.pdbx_description
1 polymer ?
#
loop_
_entity_poly.entity_id
_entity_poly.type
_entity_poly.pdbx_seq_one_letter_code
_entity_poly.pdbx_strand_id
1 'polypeptide(L)' 'MHECTIYYLHRGAPDDTRIVRGSEITSLGNSFFTLENSSSIPYHRIRRIEYGGKVVYQKGQDEPVQ' A
#
# COMPACT_ATOMS: atom_id res chain seq x y z
N MET A 1 -3.07 -18.51 -4.16
CA MET A 1 -2.33 -17.26 -4.00
C MET A 1 -3.20 -16.32 -3.20
N HIS A 2 -2.70 -15.75 -2.09
CA HIS A 2 -3.47 -14.79 -1.31
C HIS A 2 -3.44 -13.42 -2.00
N GLU A 3 -4.58 -12.74 -2.05
CA GLU A 3 -4.69 -11.40 -2.62
C GLU A 3 -3.99 -10.39 -1.69
N CYS A 4 -3.17 -9.52 -2.26
CA CYS A 4 -2.46 -8.45 -1.56
C CYS A 4 -2.97 -7.11 -2.08
N THR A 5 -3.37 -6.21 -1.19
CA THR A 5 -3.95 -4.91 -1.54
C THR A 5 -3.25 -3.83 -0.74
N ILE A 6 -2.69 -2.83 -1.42
CA ILE A 6 -1.90 -1.76 -0.81
C ILE A 6 -2.60 -0.43 -1.06
N TYR A 7 -2.88 0.27 0.03
CA TYR A 7 -3.48 1.59 0.04
C TYR A 7 -2.38 2.62 0.28
N TYR A 8 -2.28 3.64 -0.57
CA TYR A 8 -1.27 4.68 -0.44
C TYR A 8 -1.83 6.07 -0.72
N LEU A 9 -1.22 7.07 -0.07
CA LEU A 9 -1.58 8.47 -0.22
C LEU A 9 -1.25 8.98 -1.64
N HIS A 10 -2.21 9.56 -2.34
CA HIS A 10 -2.06 10.21 -3.63
C HIS A 10 -2.76 11.57 -3.64
N ARG A 11 -1.96 12.66 -3.58
CA ARG A 11 -2.49 14.03 -3.57
C ARG A 11 -3.29 14.30 -4.85
N GLY A 12 -4.55 14.72 -4.70
CA GLY A 12 -5.44 15.05 -5.81
C GLY A 12 -6.36 13.93 -6.28
N ALA A 13 -6.42 12.79 -5.59
CA ALA A 13 -7.47 11.78 -5.76
C ALA A 13 -8.62 12.03 -4.77
N PRO A 14 -9.87 11.59 -5.06
CA PRO A 14 -10.93 11.54 -4.05
C PRO A 14 -10.42 10.76 -2.83
N ASP A 15 -10.62 11.27 -1.61
CA ASP A 15 -10.09 10.73 -0.34
C ASP A 15 -8.55 10.64 -0.23
N ASP A 16 -7.81 11.30 -1.13
CA ASP A 16 -6.34 11.32 -1.17
C ASP A 16 -5.68 9.93 -1.15
N THR A 17 -6.41 8.86 -1.52
CA THR A 17 -5.94 7.47 -1.40
C THR A 17 -6.12 6.72 -2.72
N ARG A 18 -5.09 5.96 -3.11
CA ARG A 18 -5.15 5.01 -4.23
C ARG A 18 -4.86 3.60 -3.74
N ILE A 19 -5.33 2.64 -4.51
CA ILE A 19 -5.22 1.20 -4.24
C ILE A 19 -4.44 0.56 -5.38
N VAL A 20 -3.52 -0.33 -5.05
CA VAL A 20 -2.83 -1.21 -6.00
C VAL A 20 -2.84 -2.64 -5.48
N ARG A 21 -2.97 -3.60 -6.39
CA ARG A 21 -2.80 -5.02 -6.07
C ARG A 21 -1.33 -5.37 -6.03
N GLY A 22 -0.96 -6.31 -5.15
CA GLY A 22 0.40 -6.84 -5.10
C GLY A 22 0.81 -7.54 -6.40
N SER A 23 -0.14 -8.02 -7.20
CA SER A 23 0.12 -8.57 -8.53
C SER A 23 0.61 -7.54 -9.54
N GLU A 24 0.34 -6.24 -9.32
CA GLU A 24 0.80 -5.16 -10.19
C GLU A 24 2.23 -4.72 -9.86
N ILE A 25 2.84 -5.25 -8.78
CA ILE A 25 4.20 -4.89 -8.36
C ILE A 25 5.22 -5.73 -9.11
N THR A 26 6.13 -5.07 -9.81
CA THR A 26 7.20 -5.71 -10.59
C THR A 26 8.54 -5.74 -9.85
N SER A 27 8.76 -4.83 -8.90
CA SER A 27 10.00 -4.78 -8.13
C SER A 27 9.81 -4.13 -6.76
N LEU A 28 10.55 -4.64 -5.78
CA LEU A 28 10.67 -4.06 -4.44
C LEU A 28 12.07 -3.48 -4.28
N GLY A 29 12.15 -2.16 -4.17
CA GLY A 29 13.38 -1.45 -3.85
C GLY A 29 13.54 -1.19 -2.35
N ASN A 30 14.59 -0.46 -1.97
CA ASN A 30 14.87 -0.12 -0.57
C ASN A 30 13.85 0.90 0.00
N SER A 31 13.30 1.81 -0.81
CA SER A 31 12.43 2.89 -0.32
C SER A 31 11.11 3.07 -1.08
N PHE A 32 10.90 2.27 -2.12
CA PHE A 32 9.72 2.30 -2.98
C PHE A 32 9.53 0.95 -3.65
N PHE A 33 8.32 0.69 -4.14
CA PHE A 33 8.04 -0.39 -5.06
C PHE A 33 7.67 0.17 -6.44
N THR A 34 7.89 -0.63 -7.48
CA THR A 34 7.59 -0.27 -8.86
C THR A 34 6.41 -1.10 -9.36
N LEU A 35 5.49 -0.45 -10.06
CA LEU A 35 4.34 -1.08 -10.71
C LEU A 35 4.65 -1.47 -12.16
N GLU A 36 3.81 -2.30 -12.77
CA GLU A 36 3.88 -2.66 -14.20
C GLU A 36 3.88 -1.44 -15.12
N ASN A 37 3.17 -0.38 -14.75
CA ASN A 37 3.12 0.89 -15.50
C ASN A 37 4.34 1.80 -15.25
N SER A 38 5.44 1.27 -14.71
CA SER A 38 6.67 2.00 -14.36
C SER A 38 6.52 3.10 -13.30
N SER A 39 5.36 3.18 -12.62
CA SER A 39 5.18 4.12 -11.50
C SER A 39 5.90 3.60 -10.27
N SER A 40 6.66 4.49 -9.61
CA SER A 40 7.32 4.20 -8.34
C SER A 40 6.51 4.77 -7.17
N ILE A 41 6.17 3.92 -6.21
CA ILE A 41 5.39 4.28 -5.02
C ILE A 41 6.29 4.20 -3.77
N PRO A 42 6.64 5.33 -3.16
CA PRO A 42 7.40 5.36 -1.91
C PRO A 42 6.67 4.70 -0.73
N TYR A 43 7.40 3.92 0.07
CA TYR A 43 6.83 3.21 1.23
C TYR A 43 6.22 4.14 2.28
N HIS A 44 6.80 5.33 2.49
CA HIS A 44 6.28 6.30 3.44
C HIS A 44 4.87 6.83 3.09
N ARG A 45 4.39 6.60 1.86
CA ARG A 45 3.03 6.94 1.42
C ARG A 45 2.02 5.84 1.71
N ILE A 46 2.46 4.63 2.05
CA ILE A 46 1.57 3.51 2.37
C ILE A 46 0.78 3.85 3.63
N ARG A 47 -0.53 3.61 3.57
CA ARG A 47 -1.48 3.81 4.65
C ARG A 47 -2.01 2.50 5.20
N ARG A 48 -2.19 1.48 4.36
CA ARG A 48 -2.68 0.17 4.77
C ARG A 48 -2.19 -0.90 3.81
N ILE A 49 -1.92 -2.09 4.32
CA ILE A 49 -1.68 -3.29 3.52
C ILE A 49 -2.62 -4.37 4.03
N GLU A 50 -3.33 -5.00 3.10
CA GLU A 50 -4.13 -6.18 3.35
C GLU A 50 -3.52 -7.38 2.63
N TYR A 51 -3.53 -8.53 3.29
CA TYR A 51 -3.08 -9.79 2.74
C TYR A 51 -4.06 -10.89 3.11
N GLY A 52 -4.66 -11.53 2.12
CA GLY A 52 -5.66 -12.58 2.33
C GLY A 52 -6.86 -12.11 3.16
N GLY A 53 -7.31 -10.86 2.95
CA GLY A 53 -8.42 -10.25 3.67
C GLY A 53 -8.10 -9.77 5.10
N LYS A 54 -6.84 -9.88 5.54
CA LYS A 54 -6.39 -9.39 6.86
C LYS A 54 -5.53 -8.14 6.72
N VAL A 55 -5.75 -7.15 7.58
CA VAL A 55 -4.85 -5.99 7.68
C VAL A 55 -3.54 -6.44 8.31
N VAL A 56 -2.43 -6.28 7.58
CA VAL A 56 -1.08 -6.62 8.07
C VAL A 56 -0.24 -5.39 8.36
N TYR A 57 -0.69 -4.22 7.90
CA TYR A 57 -0.06 -2.93 8.18
C TYR A 57 -1.13 -1.83 8.12
N GLN A 58 -1.08 -0.88 9.05
CA GLN A 58 -1.84 0.37 8.97
C GLN A 58 -1.06 1.53 9.60
N LYS A 59 -0.89 2.61 8.84
CA LYS A 59 -0.17 3.80 9.28
C LYS A 59 -1.05 4.64 10.19
N GLY A 60 -0.61 4.84 11.43
CA GLY A 60 -1.32 5.65 12.44
C GLY A 60 -2.14 4.84 13.45
N GLN A 61 -2.02 3.51 13.48
CA GLN A 61 -2.42 2.75 14.66
C GLN A 61 -1.22 2.66 15.61
N ASP A 62 -1.18 3.60 16.57
CA ASP A 62 -0.86 3.22 17.95
C ASP A 62 -1.91 2.17 18.39
N GLU A 63 -1.52 1.26 19.26
CA GLU A 63 -2.30 0.08 19.71
C GLU A 63 -3.80 0.37 19.95
N PRO A 64 -4.69 -0.64 19.82
CA PRO A 64 -6.03 -0.51 20.38
C PRO A 64 -5.86 -0.22 21.88
N VAL A 65 -6.30 0.94 22.33
CA VAL A 65 -6.49 1.20 23.77
C VAL A 65 -7.41 0.08 24.27
N GLN A 66 -6.86 -0.78 25.14
CA GLN A 66 -7.57 -1.88 25.81
C GLN A 66 -8.74 -1.34 26.64
#